data_AF-A0A7V3MHZ7-F1
#
_entry.id   AF-A0A7V3MHZ7-F1
#
_cell.length_a   1.000
_cell.length_b   1.000
_cell.length_c   1.000
_cell.angle_alpha   90.00
_cell.angle_beta   90.00
_cell.angle_gamma   90.00
#
_symmetry.space_group_name_H-M   'P 1'
#
loop_
_entity.id
_entity.type
_entity.pdbx_description
1 polymer ?
#
loop_
_entity_poly.entity_id
_entity_poly.type
_entity_poly.pdbx_seq_one_letter_code
_entity_poly.pdbx_strand_id
1 'polypeptide(L)'
;MPTATAPDHVEDIVRRRGADLVELSHAIHAEPELAFAEHRSCAKAQALVAERGFEITAPAGRLDTAFRADFGSGPLVVGVCAEYDALPEIGHACGHNIIAASAVGTALALAEVADELGLTVALLGTPAEEAGGGKALLLEAGAFDDVAVAVMAHPGPSDIAAARSLALSEVIVSYRGKESHAAVAPYLGVNAADAVTVAQVAVAVLRQQLAPGQLVHGIVTDGGQAVNVIPGRAAMQYAMRAAESESLR
;
A
#
# COMPACT_ATOMS: atom_id res chain seq x y z
N MET A 1 33.18 32.00 10.71
CA MET A 1 31.81 31.68 10.28
C MET A 1 31.44 30.37 10.95
N PRO A 2 30.22 30.17 11.47
CA PRO A 2 29.81 28.84 11.94
C PRO A 2 29.89 27.86 10.77
N THR A 3 30.52 26.71 10.97
CA THR A 3 30.47 25.59 10.02
C THR A 3 29.05 25.06 9.96
N ALA A 4 28.49 24.94 8.76
CA ALA A 4 27.17 24.35 8.55
C ALA A 4 27.12 22.95 9.16
N THR A 5 25.98 22.62 9.78
CA THR A 5 25.73 21.31 10.39
C THR A 5 25.08 20.38 9.38
N ALA A 6 25.13 19.06 9.60
CA ALA A 6 24.44 18.10 8.74
C ALA A 6 22.94 18.44 8.49
N PRO A 7 22.15 18.90 9.49
CA PRO A 7 20.79 19.42 9.25
C PRO A 7 20.72 20.59 8.27
N ASP A 8 21.64 21.56 8.36
CA ASP A 8 21.67 22.72 7.45
C ASP A 8 21.96 22.25 6.01
N HIS A 9 22.87 21.28 5.85
CA HIS A 9 23.18 20.67 4.56
C HIS A 9 21.97 19.94 3.95
N VAL A 10 21.26 19.15 4.74
CA VAL A 10 20.06 18.43 4.29
C VAL A 10 18.97 19.41 3.82
N GLU A 11 18.69 20.46 4.61
CA GLU A 11 17.66 21.45 4.26
C GLU A 11 18.00 22.20 2.97
N ASP A 12 19.26 22.60 2.81
CA ASP A 12 19.77 23.25 1.61
C ASP A 12 19.57 22.41 0.36
N ILE A 13 19.80 21.09 0.45
CA ILE A 13 19.69 20.18 -0.70
C ILE A 13 18.24 20.01 -1.12
N VAL A 14 17.34 19.81 -0.16
CA VAL A 14 15.89 19.75 -0.43
C VAL A 14 15.42 21.03 -1.11
N ARG A 15 15.86 22.20 -0.63
CA ARG A 15 15.52 23.50 -1.23
C ARG A 15 16.05 23.63 -2.66
N ARG A 16 17.29 23.22 -2.92
CA ARG A 16 17.92 23.30 -4.26
C ARG A 16 17.28 22.36 -5.27
N ARG A 17 16.92 21.14 -4.84
CA ARG A 17 16.25 20.12 -5.67
C ARG A 17 14.74 20.33 -5.76
N GLY A 18 14.17 21.33 -5.09
CA GLY A 18 12.71 21.51 -4.97
C GLY A 18 11.97 21.54 -6.31
N ALA A 19 12.55 22.14 -7.35
CA ALA A 19 11.96 22.14 -8.70
C ALA A 19 11.89 20.72 -9.28
N ASP A 20 13.00 19.97 -9.25
CA ASP A 20 13.07 18.58 -9.72
C ASP A 20 12.07 17.68 -8.99
N LEU A 21 11.93 17.86 -7.67
CA LEU A 21 11.01 17.06 -6.85
C LEU A 21 9.54 17.37 -7.14
N VAL A 22 9.20 18.64 -7.34
CA VAL A 22 7.85 19.04 -7.77
C VAL A 22 7.55 18.53 -9.18
N GLU A 23 8.52 18.58 -10.08
CA GLU A 23 8.39 18.03 -11.43
C GLU A 23 8.17 16.51 -11.39
N LEU A 24 8.95 15.77 -10.59
CA LEU A 24 8.76 14.34 -10.38
C LEU A 24 7.35 14.02 -9.88
N SER A 25 6.86 14.75 -8.87
CA SER A 25 5.50 14.60 -8.34
C SER A 25 4.44 14.82 -9.41
N HIS A 26 4.55 15.91 -10.19
CA HIS A 26 3.59 16.20 -11.26
C HIS A 26 3.67 15.18 -12.41
N ALA A 27 4.87 14.70 -12.75
CA ALA A 27 5.07 13.71 -13.79
C ALA A 27 4.48 12.34 -13.40
N ILE A 28 4.60 11.93 -12.13
CA ILE A 28 3.92 10.74 -11.62
C ILE A 28 2.40 10.96 -11.63
N HIS A 29 1.94 12.10 -11.10
CA HIS A 29 0.51 12.43 -11.04
C HIS A 29 -0.19 12.42 -12.41
N ALA A 30 0.51 12.87 -13.46
CA ALA A 30 -0.04 12.95 -14.82
C ALA A 30 -0.25 11.59 -15.49
N GLU A 31 0.40 10.52 -15.01
CA GLU A 31 0.36 9.19 -15.60
C GLU A 31 0.02 8.14 -14.53
N PRO A 32 -1.22 8.15 -14.01
CA PRO A 32 -1.61 7.23 -12.94
C PRO A 32 -1.52 5.78 -13.41
N GLU A 33 -0.88 4.95 -12.59
CA GLU A 33 -0.71 3.52 -12.81
C GLU A 33 -1.19 2.74 -11.59
N LEU A 34 -1.93 1.66 -11.82
CA LEU A 34 -2.55 0.89 -10.74
C LEU A 34 -1.55 -0.03 -10.04
N ALA A 35 -1.97 -0.55 -8.89
CA ALA A 35 -1.26 -1.57 -8.12
C ALA A 35 -0.61 -2.65 -9.03
N PHE A 36 0.70 -2.85 -8.88
CA PHE A 36 1.57 -3.76 -9.64
C PHE A 36 1.77 -3.43 -11.13
N ALA A 37 1.29 -2.28 -11.62
CA ALA A 37 1.45 -1.83 -13.00
C ALA A 37 2.17 -0.47 -13.12
N GLU A 38 2.74 0.02 -12.03
CA GLU A 38 3.40 1.32 -11.85
C GLU A 38 4.80 1.42 -12.48
N HIS A 39 4.97 0.89 -13.69
CA HIS A 39 6.27 0.80 -14.36
C HIS A 39 6.89 2.17 -14.64
N ARG A 40 6.11 3.15 -15.11
CA ARG A 40 6.62 4.49 -15.44
C ARG A 40 6.93 5.26 -14.18
N SER A 41 6.08 5.20 -13.16
CA SER A 41 6.30 5.88 -11.89
C SER A 41 7.54 5.33 -11.16
N CYS A 42 7.70 4.00 -11.15
CA CYS A 42 8.87 3.31 -10.64
C CYS A 42 10.16 3.75 -11.38
N ALA A 43 10.12 3.81 -12.72
CA ALA A 43 11.27 4.24 -13.51
C ALA A 43 11.66 5.71 -13.27
N LYS A 44 10.67 6.62 -13.12
CA LYS A 44 10.92 8.04 -12.83
C LYS A 44 11.60 8.24 -11.48
N ALA A 45 11.16 7.50 -10.44
CA ALA A 45 11.78 7.56 -9.12
C ALA A 45 13.24 7.06 -9.15
N GLN A 46 13.51 5.97 -9.86
CA GLN A 46 14.87 5.45 -10.06
C GLN A 46 15.77 6.43 -10.81
N ALA A 47 15.26 7.08 -11.86
CA ALA A 47 16.05 7.97 -12.70
C ALA A 47 16.70 9.11 -11.91
N LEU A 48 15.96 9.73 -10.97
CA LEU A 48 16.46 10.89 -10.23
C LEU A 48 17.53 10.51 -9.21
N VAL A 49 17.42 9.35 -8.56
CA VAL A 49 18.48 8.87 -7.63
C VAL A 49 19.69 8.30 -8.35
N ALA A 50 19.52 7.76 -9.57
CA ALA A 50 20.64 7.30 -10.39
C ALA A 50 21.63 8.42 -10.71
N GLU A 51 21.17 9.67 -10.85
CA GLU A 51 22.03 10.85 -11.03
C GLU A 51 23.05 11.03 -9.90
N ARG A 52 22.70 10.60 -8.68
CA ARG A 52 23.56 10.71 -7.50
C ARG A 52 24.44 9.48 -7.27
N GLY A 53 24.35 8.48 -8.15
CA GLY A 53 25.17 7.27 -8.10
C GLY A 53 24.67 6.22 -7.12
N PHE A 54 23.37 6.19 -6.83
CA PHE A 54 22.77 5.10 -6.07
C PHE A 54 22.93 3.77 -6.83
N GLU A 55 23.26 2.70 -6.11
CA GLU A 55 23.27 1.34 -6.64
C GLU A 55 21.84 0.79 -6.64
N ILE A 56 21.29 0.51 -7.82
CA ILE A 56 19.88 0.14 -7.97
C ILE A 56 19.74 -1.36 -8.23
N THR A 57 18.97 -2.01 -7.38
CA THR A 57 18.45 -3.38 -7.57
C THR A 57 16.98 -3.30 -8.00
N ALA A 58 16.69 -3.69 -9.24
CA ALA A 58 15.34 -3.78 -9.78
C ALA A 58 15.21 -5.00 -10.73
N PRO A 59 14.13 -5.80 -10.65
CA PRO A 59 13.04 -5.71 -9.67
C PRO A 59 13.46 -6.19 -8.28
N ALA A 60 13.08 -5.44 -7.23
CA ALA A 60 13.28 -5.86 -5.84
C ALA A 60 12.17 -6.83 -5.40
N GLY A 61 12.52 -7.86 -4.62
CA GLY A 61 11.56 -8.82 -4.08
C GLY A 61 10.73 -9.60 -5.12
N ARG A 62 11.18 -9.65 -6.38
CA ARG A 62 10.44 -10.22 -7.53
C ARG A 62 9.12 -9.49 -7.83
N LEU A 63 9.00 -8.23 -7.45
CA LEU A 63 7.91 -7.36 -7.85
C LEU A 63 8.39 -6.46 -8.99
N ASP A 64 7.80 -6.60 -10.18
CA ASP A 64 8.25 -5.94 -11.40
C ASP A 64 8.33 -4.41 -11.30
N THR A 65 7.52 -3.84 -10.40
CA THR A 65 7.44 -2.40 -10.16
C THR A 65 8.03 -1.99 -8.81
N ALA A 66 8.83 -2.83 -8.16
CA ALA A 66 9.61 -2.46 -6.96
C ALA A 66 11.11 -2.31 -7.28
N PHE A 67 11.78 -1.44 -6.53
CA PHE A 67 13.23 -1.30 -6.59
C PHE A 67 13.80 -1.03 -5.20
N ARG A 68 15.10 -1.28 -5.04
CA ARG A 68 15.90 -0.81 -3.92
C ARG A 68 17.10 -0.05 -4.48
N ALA A 69 17.34 1.15 -3.97
CA ALA A 69 18.46 1.99 -4.37
C ALA A 69 19.28 2.34 -3.13
N ASP A 70 20.53 1.89 -3.08
CA ASP A 70 21.43 2.07 -1.94
C ASP A 70 22.49 3.15 -2.21
N PHE A 71 22.82 3.96 -1.20
CA PHE A 71 23.93 4.91 -1.23
C PHE A 71 24.67 4.98 0.10
N GLY A 72 26.00 5.04 0.04
CA GLY A 72 26.86 5.04 1.23
C GLY A 72 27.31 3.64 1.62
N SER A 73 28.16 3.56 2.65
CA SER A 73 28.73 2.30 3.14
C SER A 73 28.77 2.23 4.67
N GLY A 74 27.97 3.05 5.33
CA GLY A 74 27.90 3.13 6.78
C GLY A 74 27.12 1.97 7.40
N PRO A 75 27.42 1.60 8.66
CA PRO A 75 26.80 0.45 9.31
C PRO A 75 25.31 0.65 9.66
N LEU A 76 24.81 1.89 9.65
CA LEU A 76 23.41 2.20 9.94
C LEU A 76 22.61 2.37 8.65
N VAL A 77 21.78 1.38 8.31
CA VAL A 77 20.92 1.44 7.12
C VAL A 77 19.59 2.15 7.45
N VAL A 78 19.34 3.27 6.77
CA VAL A 78 18.09 4.05 6.87
C VAL A 78 17.26 3.80 5.61
N GLY A 79 16.13 3.12 5.78
CA GLY A 79 15.15 2.87 4.73
C GLY A 79 14.21 4.05 4.54
N VAL A 80 14.01 4.45 3.28
CA VAL A 80 13.05 5.49 2.90
C VAL A 80 12.04 4.88 1.93
N CYS A 81 10.76 4.84 2.29
CA CYS A 81 9.74 4.20 1.45
C CYS A 81 9.11 5.19 0.47
N ALA A 82 9.08 4.81 -0.81
CA ALA A 82 8.44 5.55 -1.90
C ALA A 82 7.27 4.75 -2.47
N GLU A 83 6.04 5.23 -2.25
CA GLU A 83 4.83 4.69 -2.87
C GLU A 83 4.46 5.51 -4.10
N TYR A 84 3.87 4.88 -5.11
CA TYR A 84 3.55 5.50 -6.39
C TYR A 84 2.45 4.81 -7.19
N ASP A 85 1.63 3.98 -6.55
CA ASP A 85 0.41 3.44 -7.14
C ASP A 85 -0.73 4.44 -7.09
N ALA A 86 -1.65 4.30 -8.05
CA ALA A 86 -2.84 5.12 -8.21
C ALA A 86 -4.09 4.28 -7.96
N LEU A 87 -5.18 4.99 -7.68
CA LEU A 87 -6.50 4.41 -7.52
C LEU A 87 -7.25 4.36 -8.86
N PRO A 88 -8.09 3.31 -9.09
CA PRO A 88 -8.96 3.23 -10.24
C PRO A 88 -9.83 4.49 -10.39
N GLU A 89 -9.93 5.01 -11.60
CA GLU A 89 -10.79 6.14 -12.02
C GLU A 89 -10.45 7.51 -11.43
N ILE A 90 -9.83 7.58 -10.26
CA ILE A 90 -9.54 8.84 -9.54
C ILE A 90 -8.05 9.20 -9.47
N GLY A 91 -7.17 8.35 -10.01
CA GLY A 91 -5.74 8.64 -10.10
C GLY A 91 -5.05 8.67 -8.73
N HIS A 92 -4.07 9.57 -8.54
CA HIS A 92 -3.35 9.70 -7.27
C HIS A 92 -4.12 10.49 -6.21
N ALA A 93 -5.39 10.14 -5.98
CA ALA A 93 -6.23 10.79 -4.97
C ALA A 93 -5.72 10.59 -3.53
N CYS A 94 -4.93 9.55 -3.27
CA CYS A 94 -4.24 9.31 -2.00
C CYS A 94 -2.90 10.07 -1.88
N GLY A 95 -2.44 10.70 -2.97
CA GLY A 95 -1.24 11.54 -3.00
C GLY A 95 0.09 10.76 -3.08
N HIS A 96 0.09 9.51 -3.58
CA HIS A 96 1.30 8.69 -3.68
C HIS A 96 2.38 9.34 -4.56
N ASN A 97 2.01 10.17 -5.54
CA ASN A 97 2.95 11.01 -6.27
C ASN A 97 3.79 11.95 -5.37
N ILE A 98 3.19 12.47 -4.29
CA ILE A 98 3.87 13.30 -3.29
C ILE A 98 4.75 12.43 -2.38
N ILE A 99 4.30 11.21 -2.03
CA ILE A 99 5.07 10.24 -1.25
C ILE A 99 6.36 9.89 -2.00
N ALA A 100 6.25 9.49 -3.26
CA ALA A 100 7.41 9.20 -4.11
C ALA A 100 8.40 10.37 -4.19
N ALA A 101 7.91 11.57 -4.51
CA ALA A 101 8.79 12.74 -4.63
C ALA A 101 9.47 13.11 -3.30
N SER A 102 8.72 13.05 -2.19
CA SER A 102 9.27 13.32 -0.85
C SER A 102 10.33 12.29 -0.47
N ALA A 103 10.07 11.00 -0.70
CA ALA A 103 11.00 9.91 -0.43
C ALA A 103 12.29 10.03 -1.25
N VAL A 104 12.19 10.34 -2.55
CA VAL A 104 13.36 10.59 -3.41
C VAL A 104 14.14 11.80 -2.91
N GLY A 105 13.46 12.90 -2.54
CA GLY A 105 14.10 14.08 -1.97
C GLY A 105 14.84 13.78 -0.66
N THR A 106 14.23 12.99 0.23
CA THR A 106 14.87 12.52 1.47
C THR A 106 16.10 11.69 1.18
N ALA A 107 16.03 10.74 0.24
CA ALA A 107 17.17 9.89 -0.11
C ALA A 107 18.35 10.71 -0.67
N LEU A 108 18.07 11.64 -1.60
CA LEU A 108 19.08 12.53 -2.18
C LEU A 108 19.73 13.43 -1.12
N ALA A 109 18.94 13.96 -0.18
CA ALA A 109 19.47 14.83 0.86
C ALA A 109 20.30 14.06 1.90
N LEU A 110 19.86 12.86 2.30
CA LEU A 110 20.63 12.00 3.21
C LEU A 110 21.94 11.51 2.58
N ALA A 111 21.97 11.29 1.26
CA ALA A 111 23.19 10.90 0.55
C ALA A 111 24.34 11.93 0.71
N GLU A 112 24.03 13.21 0.89
CA GLU A 112 25.05 14.26 1.08
C GLU A 112 25.73 14.21 2.45
N VAL A 113 25.10 13.58 3.44
CA VAL A 113 25.60 13.48 4.82
C VAL A 113 25.86 12.03 5.23
N ALA A 114 25.71 11.07 4.31
CA ALA A 114 25.81 9.64 4.61
C ALA A 114 27.17 9.25 5.17
N ASP A 115 28.27 9.72 4.56
CA ASP A 115 29.63 9.41 5.02
C ASP A 115 29.93 10.04 6.39
N GLU A 116 29.51 11.30 6.62
CA GLU A 116 29.69 12.01 7.89
C GLU A 116 28.98 11.29 9.04
N LEU A 117 27.77 10.80 8.77
CA LEU A 117 26.90 10.19 9.77
C LEU A 117 27.04 8.65 9.84
N GLY A 118 27.89 8.05 9.00
CA GLY A 118 28.06 6.61 8.94
C GLY A 118 26.77 5.88 8.54
N LEU A 119 26.05 6.40 7.54
CA LEU A 119 24.80 5.84 7.04
C LEU A 119 25.00 5.04 5.75
N THR A 120 24.09 4.09 5.55
CA THR A 120 23.69 3.63 4.22
C THR A 120 22.23 4.03 4.02
N VAL A 121 21.92 4.72 2.94
CA VAL A 121 20.56 5.18 2.61
C VAL A 121 19.96 4.17 1.63
N ALA A 122 18.86 3.53 2.00
CA ALA A 122 18.13 2.58 1.18
C ALA A 122 16.78 3.18 0.75
N LEU A 123 16.70 3.73 -0.45
CA LEU A 123 15.41 4.14 -1.03
C LEU A 123 14.69 2.90 -1.56
N LEU A 124 13.50 2.64 -1.05
CA LEU A 124 12.70 1.45 -1.33
C LEU A 124 11.47 1.88 -2.12
N GLY A 125 11.41 1.49 -3.39
CA GLY A 125 10.20 1.62 -4.20
C GLY A 125 9.20 0.55 -3.80
N THR A 126 8.10 0.98 -3.17
CA THR A 126 7.09 0.11 -2.57
C THR A 126 5.79 0.22 -3.35
N PRO A 127 5.52 -0.67 -4.33
CA PRO A 127 4.33 -0.62 -5.17
C PRO A 127 3.09 -1.15 -4.42
N ALA A 128 1.91 -1.01 -5.04
CA ALA A 128 0.67 -1.66 -4.63
C ALA A 128 0.32 -1.53 -3.13
N GLU A 129 0.34 -0.32 -2.58
CA GLU A 129 -0.17 -0.06 -1.24
C GLU A 129 -1.69 -0.26 -1.21
N GLU A 130 -2.40 0.28 -2.21
CA GLU A 130 -3.86 0.36 -2.21
C GLU A 130 -4.53 -1.00 -2.43
N ALA A 131 -3.87 -1.88 -3.19
CA ALA A 131 -4.42 -3.17 -3.60
C ALA A 131 -3.32 -4.20 -3.84
N GLY A 132 -2.69 -4.67 -2.76
CA GLY A 132 -1.71 -5.76 -2.86
C GLY A 132 -0.79 -5.94 -1.67
N GLY A 133 -0.57 -4.87 -0.89
CA GLY A 133 0.34 -4.90 0.24
C GLY A 133 1.79 -5.08 -0.19
N GLY A 134 2.27 -4.36 -1.22
CA GLY A 134 3.60 -4.57 -1.77
C GLY A 134 4.74 -4.46 -0.77
N LYS A 135 4.61 -3.63 0.28
CA LYS A 135 5.56 -3.61 1.41
C LYS A 135 5.64 -4.94 2.16
N ALA A 136 4.51 -5.62 2.39
CA ALA A 136 4.48 -6.92 3.04
C ALA A 136 5.22 -7.96 2.19
N LEU A 137 5.00 -7.95 0.87
CA LEU A 137 5.70 -8.82 -0.07
C LEU A 137 7.21 -8.55 -0.13
N LEU A 138 7.62 -7.28 -0.05
CA LEU A 138 9.03 -6.89 0.02
C LEU A 138 9.70 -7.31 1.35
N LEU A 139 8.98 -7.21 2.46
CA LEU A 139 9.42 -7.72 3.77
C LEU A 139 9.63 -9.23 3.71
N GLU A 140 8.67 -9.98 3.16
CA GLU A 140 8.78 -11.44 2.98
C GLU A 140 9.94 -11.84 2.06
N ALA A 141 10.27 -11.00 1.09
CA ALA A 141 11.38 -11.21 0.17
C ALA A 141 12.74 -10.75 0.71
N GLY A 142 12.80 -10.22 1.93
CA GLY A 142 14.03 -9.80 2.61
C GLY A 142 14.60 -8.45 2.17
N ALA A 143 13.82 -7.63 1.45
CA ALA A 143 14.30 -6.32 0.96
C ALA A 143 14.62 -5.32 2.08
N PHE A 144 14.12 -5.59 3.29
CA PHE A 144 14.26 -4.77 4.49
C PHE A 144 15.16 -5.41 5.57
N ASP A 145 15.75 -6.59 5.34
CA ASP A 145 16.40 -7.41 6.38
C ASP A 145 17.57 -6.70 7.10
N ASP A 146 18.24 -5.78 6.42
CA ASP A 146 19.35 -4.98 6.93
C ASP A 146 18.94 -3.55 7.34
N VAL A 147 17.69 -3.15 7.10
CA VAL A 147 17.18 -1.81 7.40
C VAL A 147 16.97 -1.66 8.92
N ALA A 148 17.71 -0.73 9.54
CA ALA A 148 17.62 -0.49 10.98
C ALA A 148 16.41 0.39 11.36
N VAL A 149 16.05 1.33 10.48
CA VAL A 149 14.89 2.21 10.64
C VAL A 149 14.31 2.51 9.27
N ALA A 150 12.98 2.45 9.14
CA ALA A 150 12.26 2.82 7.93
C ALA A 150 11.40 4.07 8.18
N VAL A 151 11.45 5.03 7.26
CA VAL A 151 10.69 6.28 7.33
C VAL A 151 9.86 6.51 6.07
N MET A 152 8.72 7.18 6.26
CA MET A 152 7.83 7.61 5.19
C MET A 152 7.01 8.81 5.66
N ALA A 153 6.64 9.70 4.75
CA ALA A 153 5.65 10.74 4.96
C ALA A 153 4.45 10.51 4.05
N HIS A 154 3.24 10.65 4.58
CA HIS A 154 2.00 10.52 3.82
C HIS A 154 1.28 11.87 3.80
N PRO A 155 0.84 12.38 2.64
CA PRO A 155 0.08 13.62 2.57
C PRO A 155 -1.27 13.44 3.26
N GLY A 156 -1.71 14.46 3.99
CA GLY A 156 -2.97 14.45 4.72
C GLY A 156 -3.50 15.85 4.99
N PRO A 157 -4.73 15.99 5.49
CA PRO A 157 -5.33 17.29 5.79
C PRO A 157 -4.72 17.98 7.02
N SER A 158 -3.91 17.26 7.79
CA SER A 158 -3.28 17.74 9.03
C SER A 158 -2.01 16.96 9.31
N ASP A 159 -1.02 17.60 9.93
CA ASP A 159 0.21 16.95 10.36
C ASP A 159 -0.06 16.04 11.57
N ILE A 160 0.36 14.77 11.46
CA ILE A 160 0.22 13.76 12.51
C ILE A 160 1.58 13.09 12.70
N ALA A 161 2.18 13.30 13.87
CA ALA A 161 3.37 12.54 14.26
C ALA A 161 2.95 11.12 14.69
N ALA A 162 3.69 10.10 14.22
CA ALA A 162 3.46 8.70 14.54
C ALA A 162 2.02 8.21 14.28
N ALA A 163 1.51 8.48 13.07
CA ALA A 163 0.22 7.95 12.63
C ALA A 163 0.19 6.43 12.75
N ARG A 164 -0.95 5.89 13.22
CA ARG A 164 -1.18 4.45 13.36
C ARG A 164 -2.20 3.99 12.35
N SER A 165 -1.84 2.99 11.55
CA SER A 165 -2.76 2.26 10.68
C SER A 165 -3.40 1.11 11.45
N LEU A 166 -4.59 0.69 11.02
CA LEU A 166 -5.21 -0.54 11.52
C LEU A 166 -4.69 -1.72 10.71
N ALA A 167 -4.53 -2.87 11.36
CA ALA A 167 -4.41 -4.14 10.66
C ALA A 167 -5.68 -4.42 9.84
N LEU A 168 -5.53 -5.08 8.70
CA LEU A 168 -6.60 -5.44 7.78
C LEU A 168 -6.49 -6.92 7.41
N SER A 169 -7.63 -7.62 7.39
CA SER A 169 -7.76 -8.96 6.81
C SER A 169 -9.00 -8.95 5.92
N GLU A 170 -8.94 -9.63 4.78
CA GLU A 170 -10.05 -9.72 3.83
C GLU A 170 -10.37 -11.16 3.48
N VAL A 171 -11.67 -11.46 3.36
CA VAL A 171 -12.18 -12.77 2.95
C VAL A 171 -13.21 -12.64 1.84
N ILE A 172 -13.06 -13.51 0.82
CA ILE A 172 -14.09 -13.74 -0.20
C ILE A 172 -14.76 -15.07 0.12
N VAL A 173 -16.07 -15.05 0.34
CA VAL A 173 -16.85 -16.25 0.65
C VAL A 173 -17.80 -16.54 -0.51
N SER A 174 -17.71 -17.76 -1.04
CA SER A 174 -18.57 -18.24 -2.13
C SER A 174 -19.43 -19.40 -1.67
N TYR A 175 -20.75 -19.29 -1.88
CA TYR A 175 -21.71 -20.33 -1.59
C TYR A 175 -22.10 -21.06 -2.87
N ARG A 176 -22.20 -22.39 -2.76
CA ARG A 176 -22.69 -23.28 -3.82
C ARG A 176 -23.97 -23.96 -3.36
N GLY A 177 -25.01 -23.78 -4.15
CA GLY A 177 -26.33 -24.36 -3.96
C GLY A 177 -26.76 -25.20 -5.16
N LYS A 178 -28.06 -25.21 -5.41
CA LYS A 178 -28.69 -25.92 -6.52
C LYS A 178 -29.87 -25.11 -7.02
N GLU A 179 -29.85 -24.80 -8.30
CA GLU A 179 -30.91 -24.04 -8.94
C GLU A 179 -32.22 -24.82 -9.02
N SER A 180 -33.33 -24.10 -8.94
CA SER A 180 -34.68 -24.60 -9.23
C SER A 180 -35.60 -23.43 -9.56
N HIS A 181 -36.71 -23.70 -10.23
CA HIS A 181 -37.70 -22.67 -10.51
C HIS A 181 -38.39 -22.23 -9.20
N ALA A 182 -38.25 -20.94 -8.85
CA ALA A 182 -38.62 -20.42 -7.54
C ALA A 182 -40.12 -20.61 -7.20
N ALA A 183 -41.00 -20.53 -8.21
CA ALA A 183 -42.44 -20.70 -8.00
C ALA A 183 -42.97 -22.14 -8.19
N VAL A 184 -42.23 -23.02 -8.89
CA VAL A 184 -42.77 -24.31 -9.35
C VAL A 184 -42.26 -25.46 -8.48
N ALA A 185 -40.96 -25.46 -8.15
CA ALA A 185 -40.35 -26.53 -7.38
C ALA A 185 -39.28 -26.00 -6.41
N PRO A 186 -39.60 -25.02 -5.54
CA PRO A 186 -38.59 -24.42 -4.67
C PRO A 186 -37.90 -25.44 -3.74
N TYR A 187 -38.64 -26.45 -3.30
CA TYR A 187 -38.17 -27.54 -2.43
C TYR A 187 -37.12 -28.47 -3.08
N LEU A 188 -36.91 -28.39 -4.40
CA LEU A 188 -35.85 -29.13 -5.10
C LEU A 188 -34.53 -28.35 -5.20
N GLY A 189 -34.55 -27.05 -4.89
CA GLY A 189 -33.40 -26.17 -4.90
C GLY A 189 -32.68 -26.11 -3.55
N VAL A 190 -31.45 -25.62 -3.57
CA VAL A 190 -30.65 -25.26 -2.39
C VAL A 190 -30.21 -23.81 -2.61
N ASN A 191 -30.78 -22.89 -1.88
CA ASN A 191 -30.64 -21.46 -2.16
C ASN A 191 -29.33 -20.90 -1.59
N ALA A 192 -28.39 -20.55 -2.49
CA ALA A 192 -27.12 -19.95 -2.10
C ALA A 192 -27.29 -18.51 -1.56
N ALA A 193 -28.30 -17.76 -2.01
CA ALA A 193 -28.55 -16.41 -1.53
C ALA A 193 -29.12 -16.38 -0.10
N ASP A 194 -29.86 -17.43 0.31
CA ASP A 194 -30.30 -17.58 1.70
C ASP A 194 -29.09 -17.77 2.63
N ALA A 195 -28.06 -18.51 2.20
CA ALA A 195 -26.84 -18.68 2.97
C ALA A 195 -26.09 -17.34 3.19
N VAL A 196 -26.03 -16.49 2.16
CA VAL A 196 -25.51 -15.11 2.29
C VAL A 196 -26.32 -14.33 3.31
N THR A 197 -27.65 -14.37 3.22
CA THR A 197 -28.54 -13.65 4.14
C THR A 197 -28.30 -14.08 5.60
N VAL A 198 -28.22 -15.38 5.85
CA VAL A 198 -27.89 -15.93 7.17
C VAL A 198 -26.52 -15.45 7.65
N ALA A 199 -25.50 -15.46 6.79
CA ALA A 199 -24.18 -14.98 7.14
C ALA A 199 -24.16 -13.49 7.50
N GLN A 200 -24.86 -12.64 6.75
CA GLN A 200 -24.95 -11.21 7.05
C GLN A 200 -25.65 -10.94 8.38
N VAL A 201 -26.72 -11.67 8.69
CA VAL A 201 -27.41 -11.58 9.99
C VAL A 201 -26.49 -12.04 11.12
N ALA A 202 -25.79 -13.17 10.93
CA ALA A 202 -24.85 -13.70 11.92
C ALA A 202 -23.72 -12.69 12.21
N VAL A 203 -23.15 -12.06 11.18
CA VAL A 203 -22.14 -11.01 11.34
C VAL A 203 -22.73 -9.77 12.03
N ALA A 204 -23.96 -9.38 11.69
CA ALA A 204 -24.62 -8.23 12.31
C ALA A 204 -24.78 -8.40 13.82
N VAL A 205 -25.18 -9.59 14.29
CA VAL A 205 -25.31 -9.88 15.72
C VAL A 205 -23.97 -10.15 16.41
N LEU A 206 -22.97 -10.70 15.69
CA LEU A 206 -21.61 -10.91 16.20
C LEU A 206 -20.95 -9.59 16.61
N ARG A 207 -21.26 -8.48 15.95
CA ARG A 207 -20.66 -7.16 16.22
C ARG A 207 -20.77 -6.72 17.68
N GLN A 208 -21.82 -7.13 18.41
CA GLN A 208 -21.95 -6.83 19.84
C GLN A 208 -20.82 -7.49 20.67
N GLN A 209 -20.27 -8.61 20.20
CA GLN A 209 -19.28 -9.42 20.93
C GLN A 209 -17.84 -9.11 20.51
N LEU A 210 -17.64 -8.21 19.54
CA LEU A 210 -16.31 -7.77 19.12
C LEU A 210 -15.69 -6.83 20.17
N ALA A 211 -14.37 -6.89 20.32
CA ALA A 211 -13.67 -5.96 21.20
C ALA A 211 -13.74 -4.53 20.65
N PRO A 212 -13.73 -3.50 21.50
CA PRO A 212 -13.69 -2.11 21.06
C PRO A 212 -12.54 -1.86 20.07
N GLY A 213 -12.84 -1.23 18.93
CA GLY A 213 -11.87 -0.97 17.85
C GLY A 213 -11.73 -2.08 16.81
N GLN A 214 -12.37 -3.24 17.01
CA GLN A 214 -12.52 -4.26 15.96
C GLN A 214 -13.71 -3.91 15.06
N LEU A 215 -13.48 -3.98 13.75
CA LEU A 215 -14.46 -3.62 12.73
C LEU A 215 -14.64 -4.79 11.77
N VAL A 216 -15.88 -5.01 11.31
CA VAL A 216 -16.20 -5.98 10.25
C VAL A 216 -17.24 -5.37 9.31
N HIS A 217 -16.92 -5.31 8.01
CA HIS A 217 -17.76 -4.70 6.99
C HIS A 217 -17.59 -5.41 5.66
N GLY A 218 -18.61 -5.38 4.80
CA GLY A 218 -18.56 -6.09 3.53
C GLY A 218 -19.79 -5.90 2.67
N ILE A 219 -19.77 -6.53 1.51
CA ILE A 219 -20.80 -6.46 0.47
C ILE A 219 -21.15 -7.84 -0.08
N VAL A 220 -22.32 -7.94 -0.70
CA VAL A 220 -22.68 -9.10 -1.55
C VAL A 220 -22.18 -8.79 -2.96
N THR A 221 -21.31 -9.65 -3.49
CA THR A 221 -20.70 -9.49 -4.82
C THR A 221 -21.42 -10.30 -5.90
N ASP A 222 -22.15 -11.34 -5.51
CA ASP A 222 -23.11 -12.07 -6.37
C ASP A 222 -24.31 -12.53 -5.55
N GLY A 223 -25.50 -12.06 -5.93
CA GLY A 223 -26.78 -12.39 -5.27
C GLY A 223 -27.72 -13.27 -6.09
N GLY A 224 -27.26 -13.79 -7.24
CA GLY A 224 -28.09 -14.51 -8.22
C GLY A 224 -28.47 -13.66 -9.44
N GLN A 225 -28.98 -14.33 -10.48
CA GLN A 225 -29.09 -13.76 -11.83
C GLN A 225 -30.53 -13.47 -12.29
N ALA A 226 -31.54 -14.09 -11.67
CA ALA A 226 -32.94 -13.92 -12.07
C ALA A 226 -33.89 -14.20 -10.90
N VAL A 227 -34.94 -13.39 -10.75
CA VAL A 227 -35.91 -13.47 -9.63
C VAL A 227 -36.76 -14.73 -9.62
N ASN A 228 -36.93 -15.39 -10.77
CA ASN A 228 -37.72 -16.62 -10.91
C ASN A 228 -36.88 -17.90 -10.76
N VAL A 229 -35.59 -17.79 -10.44
CA VAL A 229 -34.66 -18.89 -10.26
C VAL A 229 -34.07 -18.84 -8.86
N ILE A 230 -34.10 -19.96 -8.13
CA ILE A 230 -33.35 -20.11 -6.88
C ILE A 230 -31.86 -20.04 -7.19
N PRO A 231 -31.08 -19.10 -6.60
CA PRO A 231 -29.65 -18.98 -6.87
C PRO A 231 -28.87 -20.24 -6.50
N GLY A 232 -28.19 -20.85 -7.48
CA GLY A 232 -27.25 -21.96 -7.28
C GLY A 232 -25.84 -21.50 -6.87
N ARG A 233 -25.57 -20.19 -6.93
CA ARG A 233 -24.33 -19.57 -6.49
C ARG A 233 -24.63 -18.19 -5.92
N ALA A 234 -23.88 -17.80 -4.90
CA ALA A 234 -23.85 -16.46 -4.35
C ALA A 234 -22.46 -16.19 -3.74
N ALA A 235 -22.06 -14.93 -3.62
CA ALA A 235 -20.75 -14.55 -3.07
C ALA A 235 -20.81 -13.24 -2.29
N MET A 236 -19.90 -13.10 -1.32
CA MET A 236 -19.71 -11.92 -0.49
C MET A 236 -18.22 -11.65 -0.27
N GLN A 237 -17.86 -10.39 -0.06
CA GLN A 237 -16.51 -9.94 0.26
C GLN A 237 -16.56 -9.11 1.54
N TYR A 238 -15.76 -9.48 2.53
CA TYR A 238 -15.75 -8.87 3.85
C TYR A 238 -14.32 -8.54 4.28
N ALA A 239 -14.15 -7.34 4.83
CA ALA A 239 -12.92 -6.88 5.44
C ALA A 239 -13.10 -6.74 6.96
N MET A 240 -12.05 -7.09 7.70
CA MET A 240 -11.96 -6.97 9.15
C MET A 240 -10.76 -6.09 9.49
N ARG A 241 -10.97 -5.14 10.42
CA ARG A 241 -9.92 -4.24 10.88
C ARG A 241 -9.76 -4.28 12.40
N ALA A 242 -8.53 -4.16 12.87
CA ALA A 242 -8.22 -4.09 14.30
C ALA A 242 -6.92 -3.31 14.53
N ALA A 243 -6.66 -2.88 15.76
CA ALA A 243 -5.40 -2.21 16.09
C ALA A 243 -4.19 -3.14 15.94
N GLU A 244 -4.35 -4.42 16.28
CA GLU A 244 -3.28 -5.43 16.28
C GLU A 244 -3.63 -6.60 15.36
N SER A 245 -2.66 -7.11 14.61
CA SER A 245 -2.86 -8.20 13.65
C SER A 245 -3.28 -9.53 14.33
N GLU A 246 -2.87 -9.75 15.58
CA GLU A 246 -3.28 -10.91 16.37
C GLU A 246 -4.80 -10.96 16.61
N SER A 247 -5.46 -9.80 16.59
CA SER A 247 -6.92 -9.69 16.73
C SER A 247 -7.69 -10.10 15.47
N LEU A 248 -7.00 -10.36 14.35
CA LEU A 248 -7.59 -10.73 13.06
C LEU A 248 -7.37 -12.21 12.69
N ARG A 249 -6.80 -13.00 13.60
CA ARG A 249 -6.52 -14.44 13.42
C ARG A 249 -7.71 -15.32 13.80
#